data_AF-A0AAD6Z1K0-F1
#
_entry.id   AF-A0AAD6Z1K0-F1
#
_cell.length_a   1.000
_cell.length_b   1.000
_cell.length_c   1.000
_cell.angle_alpha   90.00
_cell.angle_beta   90.00
_cell.angle_gamma   90.00
#
_symmetry.space_group_name_H-M   'P 1'
#
loop_
_entity.id
_entity.type
_entity.pdbx_description
1 polymer ?
#
loop_
_entity_poly.entity_id
_entity_poly.type
_entity_poly.pdbx_seq_one_letter_code
_entity_poly.pdbx_strand_id
1 'polypeptide(L)'
;MRLQILQLALAAVCSTAATAKIPFYIIHNAETPSFGRPGLTPVGKQRADCCIPNVFSDWNIGLILTCTVDRDGKEGLNCPAANRTAFPLAQSLGINIATCATGDGADDDCPSNTIKKFNKSSNQSVLIVWDSTDLEDLLENVDTDASLDNDSLGLHADLILSVNPAKLKSVGQSSMNCTGLDGTA
;
A
#
# COMPACT_ATOMS: atom_id res chain seq x y z
N MET A 1 -48.65 52.04 9.95
CA MET A 1 -48.24 50.63 10.13
C MET A 1 -47.03 50.38 9.24
N ARG A 2 -45.82 50.45 9.78
CA ARG A 2 -44.56 50.31 9.03
C ARG A 2 -44.13 48.84 9.04
N LEU A 3 -44.10 48.21 7.87
CA LEU A 3 -43.67 46.82 7.69
C LEU A 3 -42.14 46.81 7.54
N GLN A 4 -41.42 46.34 8.56
CA GLN A 4 -39.97 46.15 8.49
C GLN A 4 -39.68 44.83 7.77
N ILE A 5 -39.04 44.91 6.60
CA ILE A 5 -38.57 43.77 5.83
C ILE A 5 -37.22 43.35 6.42
N LEU A 6 -37.21 42.20 7.10
CA LEU A 6 -35.99 41.60 7.65
C LEU A 6 -35.28 40.82 6.52
N GLN A 7 -34.20 41.38 5.97
CA GLN A 7 -33.34 40.69 5.01
C GLN A 7 -32.43 39.70 5.77
N LEU A 8 -32.70 38.40 5.63
CA LEU A 8 -31.76 37.35 6.04
C LEU A 8 -30.61 37.29 5.04
N ALA A 9 -29.43 37.75 5.46
CA ALA A 9 -28.18 37.53 4.72
C ALA A 9 -27.72 36.08 4.93
N LEU A 10 -27.87 35.25 3.90
CA LEU A 10 -27.38 33.88 3.88
C LEU A 10 -25.87 33.90 3.58
N ALA A 11 -25.04 33.89 4.63
CA ALA A 11 -23.59 33.79 4.49
C ALA A 11 -23.23 32.37 4.02
N ALA A 12 -22.82 32.23 2.76
CA ALA A 12 -22.25 31.00 2.22
C ALA A 12 -20.88 30.78 2.87
N VAL A 13 -20.82 29.92 3.88
CA VAL A 13 -19.56 29.43 4.46
C VAL A 13 -18.95 28.49 3.42
N CYS A 14 -17.97 29.01 2.68
CA CYS A 14 -17.15 28.18 1.80
C CYS A 14 -16.21 27.37 2.71
N SER A 15 -16.66 26.20 3.15
CA SER A 15 -15.83 25.25 3.88
C SER A 15 -14.71 24.80 2.97
N THR A 16 -13.50 25.36 3.13
CA THR A 16 -12.29 24.76 2.58
C THR A 16 -12.12 23.41 3.25
N ALA A 17 -12.55 22.34 2.58
CA ALA A 17 -12.27 20.99 3.00
C ALA A 17 -10.74 20.85 3.08
N ALA A 18 -10.21 20.75 4.30
CA ALA A 18 -8.83 20.33 4.47
C ALA A 18 -8.70 18.99 3.74
N THR A 19 -7.84 18.92 2.72
CA THR A 19 -7.59 17.68 2.00
C THR A 19 -6.96 16.70 3.00
N ALA A 20 -7.78 15.81 3.57
CA ALA A 20 -7.29 14.77 4.45
C ALA A 20 -6.33 13.92 3.61
N LYS A 21 -5.06 13.83 4.04
CA LYS A 21 -4.10 12.97 3.35
C LYS A 21 -4.61 11.52 3.46
N ILE A 22 -4.75 10.87 2.32
CA ILE A 22 -5.39 9.55 2.19
C ILE A 22 -4.45 8.49 2.79
N PRO A 23 -4.94 7.57 3.64
CA PRO A 23 -4.12 6.50 4.18
C PRO A 23 -3.68 5.57 3.06
N PHE A 24 -2.47 5.04 3.20
CA PHE A 24 -1.98 3.95 2.36
C PHE A 24 -1.52 2.79 3.24
N TYR A 25 -1.52 1.62 2.62
CA TYR A 25 -1.24 0.36 3.26
C TYR A 25 -0.03 -0.29 2.61
N ILE A 26 0.75 -1.01 3.40
CA ILE A 26 1.89 -1.76 2.90
C ILE A 26 1.76 -3.19 3.39
N ILE A 27 1.95 -4.13 2.47
CA ILE A 27 2.16 -5.54 2.74
C ILE A 27 3.44 -5.94 2.00
N HIS A 28 4.15 -6.95 2.47
CA HIS A 28 5.19 -7.56 1.67
C HIS A 28 4.67 -8.81 0.95
N ASN A 29 5.52 -9.46 0.17
CA ASN A 29 5.17 -10.66 -0.57
C ASN A 29 4.59 -11.76 0.34
N ALA A 30 3.65 -12.53 -0.21
CA ALA A 30 3.20 -13.75 0.43
C ALA A 30 4.36 -14.77 0.55
N GLU A 31 4.14 -15.85 1.28
CA GLU A 31 5.17 -16.83 1.66
C GLU A 31 5.93 -17.38 0.45
N THR A 32 7.24 -17.12 0.42
CA THR A 32 8.18 -17.58 -0.61
C THR A 32 8.92 -18.85 -0.17
N PRO A 33 9.40 -19.69 -1.10
CA PRO A 33 10.18 -20.85 -0.72
C PRO A 33 11.54 -20.45 -0.14
N SER A 34 12.02 -21.25 0.82
CA SER A 34 13.31 -21.04 1.47
C SER A 34 14.49 -21.07 0.48
N PHE A 35 15.63 -20.52 0.92
CA PHE A 35 16.87 -20.43 0.13
C PHE A 35 16.75 -19.59 -1.14
N GLY A 36 15.92 -18.54 -1.11
CA GLY A 36 15.79 -17.57 -2.21
C GLY A 36 15.27 -18.18 -3.50
N ARG A 37 14.47 -19.26 -3.42
CA ARG A 37 13.88 -19.85 -4.62
C ARG A 37 12.75 -18.97 -5.13
N PRO A 38 12.59 -18.84 -6.45
CA PRO A 38 11.58 -17.94 -7.00
C PRO A 38 10.15 -18.43 -6.77
N GLY A 39 9.25 -17.47 -6.62
CA GLY A 39 7.81 -17.69 -6.59
C GLY A 39 7.21 -17.80 -5.19
N LEU A 40 5.95 -18.21 -5.15
CA LEU A 40 5.19 -18.37 -3.92
C LEU A 40 5.10 -19.86 -3.57
N THR A 41 5.20 -20.16 -2.29
CA THR A 41 4.84 -21.48 -1.74
C THR A 41 3.34 -21.77 -1.96
N PRO A 42 2.87 -23.01 -1.76
CA PRO A 42 1.43 -23.28 -1.76
C PRO A 42 0.64 -22.42 -0.77
N VAL A 43 1.21 -22.17 0.42
CA VAL A 43 0.62 -21.27 1.44
C VAL A 43 0.58 -19.83 0.92
N GLY A 44 1.68 -19.36 0.33
CA GLY A 44 1.76 -18.01 -0.23
C GLY A 44 0.79 -17.79 -1.39
N LYS A 45 0.59 -18.81 -2.24
CA LYS A 45 -0.46 -18.78 -3.27
C LYS A 45 -1.84 -18.69 -2.65
N GLN A 46 -2.13 -19.48 -1.62
CA GLN A 46 -3.42 -19.41 -0.94
C GLN A 46 -3.66 -18.04 -0.29
N ARG A 47 -2.63 -17.43 0.30
CA ARG A 47 -2.71 -16.07 0.84
C ARG A 47 -2.99 -15.05 -0.27
N ALA A 48 -2.24 -15.09 -1.36
CA ALA A 48 -2.38 -14.17 -2.50
C ALA A 48 -3.72 -14.33 -3.23
N ASP A 49 -4.14 -15.57 -3.51
CA ASP A 49 -5.31 -15.85 -4.35
C ASP A 49 -6.62 -15.73 -3.57
N CYS A 50 -6.61 -16.04 -2.27
CA CYS A 50 -7.83 -16.13 -1.48
C CYS A 50 -7.90 -15.12 -0.33
N CYS A 51 -6.82 -14.92 0.42
CA CYS A 51 -6.91 -14.07 1.61
C CYS A 51 -6.86 -12.58 1.27
N ILE A 52 -5.80 -12.14 0.58
CA ILE A 52 -5.57 -10.73 0.28
C ILE A 52 -6.75 -10.10 -0.47
N PRO A 53 -7.34 -10.75 -1.50
CA PRO A 53 -8.55 -10.25 -2.16
C PRO A 53 -9.73 -10.03 -1.22
N ASN A 54 -9.95 -10.94 -0.26
CA ASN A 54 -11.04 -10.84 0.71
C ASN A 54 -10.76 -9.78 1.78
N VAL A 55 -9.51 -9.63 2.22
CA VAL A 55 -9.12 -8.63 3.23
C VAL A 55 -9.32 -7.22 2.68
N PHE A 56 -8.86 -6.97 1.45
CA PHE A 56 -8.84 -5.63 0.86
C PHE A 56 -10.05 -5.27 0.00
N SER A 57 -11.05 -6.16 -0.14
CA SER A 57 -12.21 -5.93 -1.02
C SER A 57 -12.95 -4.63 -0.69
N ASP A 58 -13.06 -4.32 0.60
CA ASP A 58 -13.86 -3.19 1.10
C ASP A 58 -13.01 -1.98 1.51
N TRP A 59 -11.70 -2.01 1.23
CA TRP A 59 -10.75 -0.98 1.69
C TRP A 59 -10.65 0.21 0.73
N ASN A 60 -11.50 0.25 -0.30
CA ASN A 60 -11.53 1.31 -1.31
C ASN A 60 -10.14 1.58 -1.94
N ILE A 61 -9.43 0.50 -2.30
CA ILE A 61 -8.13 0.57 -2.97
C ILE A 61 -8.34 0.99 -4.42
N GLY A 62 -7.70 2.09 -4.83
CA GLY A 62 -7.73 2.58 -6.22
C GLY A 62 -6.37 2.55 -6.92
N LEU A 63 -5.31 2.24 -6.18
CA LEU A 63 -3.97 2.04 -6.70
C LEU A 63 -3.31 0.87 -5.98
N ILE A 64 -2.78 -0.07 -6.75
CA ILE A 64 -1.81 -1.04 -6.28
C ILE A 64 -0.46 -0.69 -6.88
N LEU A 65 0.54 -0.49 -6.02
CA LEU A 65 1.91 -0.20 -6.40
C LEU A 65 2.79 -1.38 -5.97
N THR A 66 3.62 -1.88 -6.87
CA THR A 66 4.63 -2.89 -6.56
C THR A 66 5.94 -2.54 -7.25
N CYS A 67 6.97 -3.35 -7.05
CA CYS A 67 8.23 -3.15 -7.74
C CYS A 67 8.26 -3.86 -9.10
N THR A 68 9.07 -3.34 -10.02
CA THR A 68 9.08 -3.75 -11.43
C THR A 68 9.78 -5.10 -11.58
N VAL A 69 9.18 -5.99 -12.36
CA VAL A 69 9.82 -7.27 -12.71
C VAL A 69 10.76 -7.03 -13.90
N ASP A 70 12.04 -7.31 -13.74
CA ASP A 70 13.03 -7.18 -14.83
C ASP A 70 12.76 -8.18 -15.98
N ARG A 71 12.98 -7.76 -17.23
CA ARG A 71 12.57 -8.46 -18.46
C ARG A 71 13.59 -9.45 -19.01
N ASP A 72 14.83 -9.44 -18.50
CA ASP A 72 15.93 -10.20 -19.11
C ASP A 72 16.20 -11.57 -18.48
N GLY A 73 15.25 -12.12 -17.72
CA GLY A 73 15.33 -13.49 -17.19
C GLY A 73 16.47 -13.73 -16.20
N LYS A 74 17.27 -12.70 -15.91
CA LYS A 74 17.96 -12.56 -14.63
C LYS A 74 16.92 -12.01 -13.69
N GLU A 75 16.64 -12.73 -12.63
CA GLU A 75 15.83 -12.24 -11.53
C GLU A 75 16.49 -10.95 -11.05
N GLY A 76 15.99 -9.81 -11.55
CA GLY A 76 16.18 -8.51 -10.94
C GLY A 76 15.63 -8.66 -9.54
N LEU A 77 16.56 -8.71 -8.60
CA LEU A 77 16.44 -9.30 -7.30
C LEU A 77 15.15 -8.77 -6.64
N ASN A 78 14.37 -9.69 -6.05
CA ASN A 78 13.32 -9.42 -5.06
C ASN A 78 11.88 -9.17 -5.57
N CYS A 79 11.61 -8.59 -6.74
CA CYS A 79 10.20 -8.21 -7.06
C CYS A 79 9.18 -9.26 -7.56
N PRO A 80 9.53 -10.47 -8.07
CA PRO A 80 8.54 -11.34 -8.69
C PRO A 80 7.53 -11.91 -7.69
N ALA A 81 7.91 -12.08 -6.42
CA ALA A 81 7.01 -12.57 -5.38
C ALA A 81 5.97 -11.50 -4.99
N ALA A 82 6.41 -10.25 -4.84
CA ALA A 82 5.53 -9.12 -4.58
C ALA A 82 4.51 -8.92 -5.70
N ASN A 83 4.96 -8.96 -6.96
CA ASN A 83 4.06 -8.84 -8.12
C ASN A 83 3.01 -9.97 -8.17
N ARG A 84 3.43 -11.23 -7.95
CA ARG A 84 2.53 -12.39 -7.87
C ARG A 84 1.54 -12.30 -6.71
N THR A 85 1.96 -11.69 -5.59
CA THR A 85 1.11 -11.46 -4.42
C THR A 85 0.03 -10.42 -4.70
N ALA A 86 0.39 -9.36 -5.42
CA ALA A 86 -0.50 -8.25 -5.76
C ALA A 86 -1.54 -8.59 -6.85
N PHE A 87 -1.17 -9.46 -7.79
CA PHE A 87 -1.93 -9.70 -9.02
C PHE A 87 -3.38 -10.16 -8.80
N PRO A 88 -3.69 -11.13 -7.92
CA PRO A 88 -5.07 -11.59 -7.72
C PRO A 88 -6.00 -10.49 -7.21
N LEU A 89 -5.53 -9.64 -6.28
CA LEU A 89 -6.31 -8.49 -5.80
C LEU A 89 -6.53 -7.47 -6.92
N ALA A 90 -5.50 -7.15 -7.71
CA ALA A 90 -5.65 -6.22 -8.83
C ALA A 90 -6.69 -6.71 -9.84
N GLN A 91 -6.69 -8.02 -10.14
CA GLN A 91 -7.69 -8.65 -10.99
C GLN A 91 -9.10 -8.58 -10.36
N SER A 92 -9.23 -8.87 -9.07
CA SER A 92 -10.50 -8.79 -8.33
C SER A 92 -11.10 -7.37 -8.34
N LEU A 93 -10.25 -6.36 -8.16
CA LEU A 93 -10.66 -4.95 -8.15
C LEU A 93 -10.81 -4.36 -9.57
N GLY A 94 -10.34 -5.06 -10.61
CA GLY A 94 -10.36 -4.56 -11.99
C GLY A 94 -9.44 -3.35 -12.23
N ILE A 95 -8.33 -3.25 -11.49
CA ILE A 95 -7.37 -2.15 -11.58
C ILE A 95 -6.00 -2.65 -12.08
N ASN A 96 -5.23 -1.74 -12.70
CA ASN A 96 -3.87 -2.03 -13.10
C ASN A 96 -2.90 -1.85 -11.92
N ILE A 97 -1.82 -2.62 -11.95
CA ILE A 97 -0.70 -2.47 -11.03
C ILE A 97 0.26 -1.41 -11.59
N ALA A 98 0.59 -0.40 -10.79
CA ALA A 98 1.71 0.50 -11.05
C ALA A 98 3.01 -0.15 -10.57
N THR A 99 4.13 0.16 -11.23
CA THR A 99 5.43 -0.39 -10.88
C THR A 99 6.51 0.68 -10.76
N CYS A 100 7.42 0.50 -9.80
CA CYS A 100 8.64 1.29 -9.66
C CYS A 100 9.87 0.39 -9.74
N ALA A 101 10.98 0.85 -10.32
CA ALA A 101 12.21 0.07 -10.36
C ALA A 101 12.85 0.01 -8.96
N THR A 102 13.66 -1.02 -8.70
CA THR A 102 14.46 -1.20 -7.49
C THR A 102 15.92 -1.41 -7.84
N GLY A 103 16.81 -1.20 -6.87
CA GLY A 103 18.25 -1.43 -6.99
C GLY A 103 19.03 -0.24 -7.58
N ASP A 104 20.30 -0.48 -7.88
CA ASP A 104 21.25 0.56 -8.28
C ASP A 104 20.78 1.34 -9.52
N GLY A 105 20.66 2.66 -9.36
CA GLY A 105 20.24 3.57 -10.42
C GLY A 105 18.72 3.63 -10.66
N ALA A 106 17.91 3.00 -9.79
CA ALA A 106 16.49 3.23 -9.74
C ALA A 106 16.15 4.66 -9.29
N ASP A 107 14.95 5.12 -9.64
CA ASP A 107 14.39 6.37 -9.13
C ASP A 107 13.78 6.10 -7.76
N ASP A 108 14.53 6.38 -6.70
CA ASP A 108 14.11 6.20 -5.30
C ASP A 108 12.83 6.98 -4.98
N ASP A 109 12.58 8.11 -5.66
CA ASP A 109 11.37 8.91 -5.47
C ASP A 109 10.14 8.31 -6.20
N CYS A 110 10.29 7.27 -7.01
CA CYS A 110 9.21 6.72 -7.83
C CYS A 110 7.98 6.32 -7.00
N PRO A 111 8.09 5.58 -5.87
CA PRO A 111 6.95 5.24 -5.04
C PRO A 111 6.21 6.48 -4.51
N SER A 112 6.96 7.41 -3.90
CA SER A 112 6.40 8.62 -3.30
C SER A 112 5.75 9.53 -4.35
N ASN A 113 6.37 9.69 -5.52
CA ASN A 113 5.85 10.46 -6.64
C ASN A 113 4.59 9.82 -7.24
N THR A 114 4.54 8.49 -7.35
CA THR A 114 3.36 7.77 -7.83
C THR A 114 2.17 7.96 -6.90
N ILE A 115 2.38 7.82 -5.58
CA ILE A 115 1.35 8.06 -4.56
C ILE A 115 0.88 9.52 -4.59
N LYS A 116 1.82 10.48 -4.59
CA LYS A 116 1.52 11.92 -4.66
C LYS A 116 0.72 12.26 -5.92
N LYS A 117 1.05 11.66 -7.06
CA LYS A 117 0.33 11.87 -8.32
C LYS A 117 -1.09 11.30 -8.26
N PHE A 118 -1.26 10.09 -7.74
CA PHE A 118 -2.57 9.46 -7.60
C PHE A 118 -3.50 10.24 -6.66
N ASN A 119 -2.97 10.67 -5.51
CA ASN A 119 -3.72 11.43 -4.50
C ASN A 119 -4.15 12.83 -4.97
N LYS A 120 -3.57 13.37 -6.07
CA LYS A 120 -4.05 14.63 -6.68
C LYS A 120 -5.36 14.47 -7.43
N SER A 121 -5.71 13.25 -7.85
CA SER A 121 -6.87 12.97 -8.70
C SER A 121 -7.86 11.96 -8.12
N SER A 122 -7.55 11.36 -6.96
CA SER A 122 -8.37 10.33 -6.33
C SER A 122 -8.43 10.50 -4.82
N ASN A 123 -9.54 10.05 -4.23
CA ASN A 123 -9.73 9.92 -2.78
C ASN A 123 -9.64 8.46 -2.30
N GLN A 124 -9.27 7.53 -3.19
CA GLN A 124 -9.15 6.10 -2.90
C GLN A 124 -7.79 5.80 -2.24
N SER A 125 -7.73 4.72 -1.47
CA SER A 125 -6.49 4.30 -0.80
C SER A 125 -5.49 3.66 -1.77
N VAL A 126 -4.22 3.69 -1.37
CA VAL A 126 -3.13 3.02 -2.06
C VAL A 126 -2.72 1.78 -1.26
N LEU A 127 -2.53 0.65 -1.95
CA LEU A 127 -1.86 -0.52 -1.42
C LEU A 127 -0.49 -0.65 -2.08
N ILE A 128 0.57 -0.68 -1.28
CA ILE A 128 1.92 -1.01 -1.73
C ILE A 128 2.17 -2.48 -1.39
N VAL A 129 2.59 -3.25 -2.39
CA VAL A 129 3.02 -4.65 -2.23
C VAL A 129 4.47 -4.72 -2.63
N TRP A 130 5.36 -4.92 -1.67
CA TRP A 130 6.80 -4.89 -1.92
C TRP A 130 7.46 -6.22 -1.57
N ASP A 131 8.70 -6.41 -1.99
CA ASP A 131 9.45 -7.56 -1.49
C ASP A 131 9.96 -7.27 -0.08
N SER A 132 9.90 -8.30 0.77
CA SER A 132 10.33 -8.25 2.16
C SER A 132 11.79 -7.85 2.33
N THR A 133 12.68 -8.18 1.39
CA THR A 133 14.11 -7.85 1.50
C THR A 133 14.42 -6.39 1.21
N ASP A 134 13.54 -5.72 0.45
CA ASP A 134 13.72 -4.33 0.01
C ASP A 134 12.66 -3.41 0.64
N LEU A 135 11.96 -3.91 1.65
CA LEU A 135 10.91 -3.18 2.33
C LEU A 135 11.48 -1.98 3.10
N GLU A 136 12.67 -2.12 3.68
CA GLU A 136 13.37 -1.03 4.39
C GLU A 136 13.65 0.14 3.44
N ASP A 137 14.29 -0.13 2.30
CA ASP A 137 14.56 0.88 1.26
C ASP A 137 13.28 1.55 0.76
N LEU A 138 12.19 0.79 0.59
CA LEU A 138 10.89 1.38 0.23
C LEU A 138 10.41 2.36 1.30
N LEU A 139 10.52 1.99 2.58
CA LEU A 139 9.97 2.77 3.68
C LEU A 139 10.72 4.08 3.90
N GLU A 140 12.04 4.09 3.70
CA GLU A 140 12.84 5.33 3.69
C GLU A 140 12.42 6.28 2.58
N ASN A 141 12.04 5.73 1.42
CA ASN A 141 11.77 6.49 0.20
C ASN A 141 10.30 6.91 0.02
N VAL A 142 9.36 6.13 0.55
CA VAL A 142 7.95 6.54 0.64
C VAL A 142 7.87 7.53 1.78
N ASP A 143 8.11 8.82 1.49
CA ASP A 143 7.94 10.06 2.28
C ASP A 143 7.06 9.91 3.53
N THR A 144 7.56 9.14 4.48
CA THR A 144 6.99 8.90 5.78
C THR A 144 8.03 9.44 6.72
N ASP A 145 7.74 10.57 7.36
CA ASP A 145 8.47 11.00 8.56
C ASP A 145 8.35 9.96 9.71
N ALA A 146 7.77 8.78 9.44
CA ALA A 146 7.68 7.66 10.33
C ALA A 146 9.08 7.04 10.46
N SER A 147 9.73 7.35 11.57
CA SER A 147 10.81 6.52 12.11
C SER A 147 10.22 5.14 12.36
N LEU A 148 10.36 4.26 11.38
CA LEU A 148 10.07 2.85 11.55
C LEU A 148 11.31 2.26 12.19
N ASP A 149 11.26 2.09 13.51
CA ASP A 149 12.30 1.34 14.20
C ASP A 149 12.30 -0.08 13.61
N ASN A 150 13.34 -0.38 12.83
CA ASN A 150 13.53 -1.60 12.04
C ASN A 150 13.34 -2.88 12.87
N ASP A 151 13.74 -2.87 14.14
CA ASP A 151 13.57 -3.96 15.09
C ASP A 151 12.09 -4.26 15.43
N SER A 152 11.16 -3.38 15.06
CA SER A 152 9.73 -3.48 15.39
C SER A 152 8.85 -3.89 14.20
N LEU A 153 9.36 -3.83 12.96
CA LEU A 153 8.61 -4.25 11.79
C LEU A 153 8.71 -5.77 11.62
N GLY A 154 7.64 -6.47 11.98
CA GLY A 154 7.55 -7.90 11.68
C GLY A 154 7.57 -8.13 10.16
N LEU A 155 8.49 -8.96 9.67
CA LEU A 155 8.56 -9.40 8.27
C LEU A 155 7.63 -10.60 7.99
N HIS A 156 6.56 -10.76 8.77
CA HIS A 156 5.62 -11.86 8.59
C HIS A 156 4.61 -11.55 7.48
N ALA A 157 4.37 -12.51 6.58
CA ALA A 157 3.53 -12.33 5.39
C ALA A 157 2.05 -12.04 5.69
N ASP A 158 1.66 -12.14 6.95
CA ASP A 158 0.33 -11.85 7.46
C ASP A 158 0.16 -10.42 7.98
N LEU A 159 1.15 -9.56 7.88
CA LEU A 159 1.08 -8.20 8.43
C LEU A 159 0.67 -7.16 7.39
N ILE A 160 -0.16 -6.22 7.85
CA ILE A 160 -0.55 -5.00 7.15
C ILE A 160 -0.01 -3.83 7.95
N LEU A 161 0.80 -3.01 7.28
CA LEU A 161 1.26 -1.73 7.78
C LEU A 161 0.32 -0.64 7.28
N SER A 162 -0.36 0.03 8.20
CA SER A 162 -1.25 1.15 7.92
C SER A 162 -0.52 2.45 8.18
N VAL A 163 -0.29 3.22 7.12
CA VAL A 163 0.37 4.52 7.21
C VAL A 163 -0.67 5.62 7.17
N ASN A 164 -0.73 6.40 8.26
CA ASN A 164 -1.56 7.59 8.32
C ASN A 164 -0.69 8.85 8.12
N PRO A 165 -0.69 9.45 6.92
CA PRO A 165 0.15 10.62 6.64
C PRO A 165 -0.23 11.91 7.40
N ALA A 166 -1.36 11.93 8.12
CA ALA A 166 -1.69 13.00 9.07
C ALA A 166 -1.05 12.80 10.45
N LYS A 167 -0.60 11.57 10.76
CA LYS A 167 0.14 11.21 11.97
C LYS A 167 1.55 10.84 11.53
N LEU A 168 2.37 11.87 11.30
CA LEU A 168 3.73 11.82 10.73
C LEU A 168 4.71 10.85 11.43
N LYS A 169 4.32 10.07 12.44
CA LYS A 169 5.19 9.18 13.23
C LYS A 169 4.55 7.86 13.66
N SER A 170 3.40 7.47 13.11
CA SER A 170 2.76 6.22 13.51
C SER A 170 2.38 5.36 12.32
N VAL A 171 3.02 4.20 12.23
CA VAL A 171 2.56 3.08 11.41
C VAL A 171 1.80 2.14 12.33
N GLY A 172 0.53 1.89 12.00
CA GLY A 172 -0.25 0.85 12.66
C GLY A 172 0.09 -0.50 12.06
N GLN A 173 0.28 -1.53 12.88
CA GLN A 173 0.45 -2.90 12.41
C GLN A 173 -0.77 -3.73 12.80
N SER A 174 -1.29 -4.51 11.85
CA SER A 174 -2.39 -5.44 12.08
C SER A 174 -2.16 -6.72 11.29
N SER A 175 -2.65 -7.85 11.79
CA SER A 175 -2.69 -9.10 11.00
C SER A 175 -3.81 -9.04 9.95
N MET A 176 -3.61 -9.71 8.82
CA MET A 176 -4.61 -9.93 7.77
C MET A 176 -5.78 -10.80 8.25
N ASN A 177 -5.59 -11.52 9.36
CA ASN A 177 -6.51 -12.46 9.98
C ASN A 177 -6.93 -13.58 9.00
N CYS A 178 -5.98 -14.09 8.22
CA CYS A 178 -6.21 -15.17 7.27
C CYS A 178 -6.35 -16.50 8.02
N THR A 179 -7.57 -17.03 8.07
CA THR A 179 -7.87 -18.29 8.78
C THR A 179 -6.96 -19.43 8.29
N GLY A 180 -6.14 -19.96 9.20
CA GLY A 180 -5.25 -21.09 8.94
C GLY A 180 -3.98 -20.76 8.16
N LEU A 181 -3.70 -19.48 7.87
CA LEU A 181 -2.48 -19.03 7.20
C LEU A 181 -1.62 -18.13 8.10
N ASP A 182 -2.24 -17.29 8.91
CA ASP A 182 -1.52 -16.39 9.82
C ASP A 182 -0.73 -17.19 10.87
N GLY A 183 0.49 -16.75 11.11
CA GLY A 183 1.39 -17.37 12.08
C GLY A 183 1.11 -16.87 13.50
N THR A 184 1.63 -17.57 14.50
CA THR A 184 1.87 -16.93 15.79
C THR A 184 3.02 -15.93 15.58
N ALA A 185 2.75 -14.64 15.81
CA ALA A 185 3.78 -13.61 15.88
C ALA A 185 4.79 -13.91 17.01
#